data_AF-A0A0K1ELN2-F1
#
_entry.id   AF-A0A0K1ELN2-F1
#
_cell.length_a   1.000
_cell.length_b   1.000
_cell.length_c   1.000
_cell.angle_alpha   90.00
_cell.angle_beta   90.00
_cell.angle_gamma   90.00
#
_symmetry.space_group_name_H-M   'P 1'
#
loop_
_entity.id
_entity.type
_entity.pdbx_description
1 polymer ?
#
loop_
_entity_poly.entity_id
_entity_poly.type
_entity_poly.pdbx_seq_one_letter_code
_entity_poly.pdbx_strand_id
1 'polypeptide(L)'
;MAVSGSELRHGCDALPLRRDTGNSLHLFLAMQRWRFSADHGVVSKSPTMSRPVRARNLARALGIEEDDLLLWLEESAPIPTGWHPASFVPVDIATRAQHRFAPPPSPPPLPLEPRCAACLDAPTTPGTRPVLAVAGTACAVCDGSVNKRAALALIAAFNDHHVVRLLVVGGGPGTAEELRALLSGHIEIRIVDGESYRNTTQAEAELRWADVVAVWSSTILPHKISKLYTDTREFRDKLVTVPRRGVAALCHLVTDRVNTWPRP
;
A
#
# COMPACT_ATOMS: atom_id res chain seq x y z
N MET A 1 61.52 8.69 -24.19
CA MET A 1 62.43 8.59 -25.34
C MET A 1 62.03 7.35 -26.14
N ALA A 2 61.93 7.49 -27.47
CA ALA A 2 61.72 6.47 -28.51
C ALA A 2 60.32 5.81 -28.56
N VAL A 3 59.43 6.16 -29.51
CA VAL A 3 59.34 5.76 -30.96
C VAL A 3 58.67 4.38 -31.08
N SER A 4 57.38 4.31 -31.45
CA SER A 4 56.81 4.18 -32.82
C SER A 4 56.86 2.76 -33.38
N GLY A 5 55.74 2.26 -33.91
CA GLY A 5 55.69 0.95 -34.56
C GLY A 5 54.29 0.46 -34.87
N SER A 6 53.68 1.03 -35.90
CA SER A 6 52.51 0.53 -36.62
C SER A 6 52.79 -0.81 -37.31
N GLU A 7 51.84 -1.75 -37.31
CA GLU A 7 51.65 -2.65 -38.46
C GLU A 7 50.25 -3.27 -38.54
N LEU A 8 49.72 -3.23 -39.77
CA LEU A 8 48.43 -3.72 -40.26
C LEU A 8 48.47 -5.23 -40.52
N ARG A 9 47.40 -5.96 -40.16
CA ARG A 9 46.94 -7.22 -40.81
C ARG A 9 45.41 -7.30 -40.65
N HIS A 10 44.62 -6.94 -41.66
CA HIS A 10 43.92 -7.84 -42.60
C HIS A 10 43.61 -9.25 -42.07
N GLY A 11 42.32 -9.47 -41.77
CA GLY A 11 41.71 -10.79 -41.55
C GLY A 11 40.21 -10.67 -41.73
N CYS A 12 39.72 -11.05 -42.91
CA CYS A 12 38.30 -11.33 -43.16
C CYS A 12 37.90 -12.54 -42.32
N ASP A 13 36.84 -12.43 -41.53
CA ASP A 13 36.05 -13.60 -41.14
C ASP A 13 34.58 -13.22 -41.02
N ALA A 14 33.76 -14.02 -41.70
CA ALA A 14 32.33 -13.87 -41.89
C ALA A 14 31.57 -14.19 -40.60
N LEU A 15 30.64 -13.32 -40.21
CA LEU A 15 29.67 -13.58 -39.15
C LEU A 15 28.36 -14.12 -39.75
N PRO A 16 27.82 -15.24 -39.25
CA PRO A 16 26.54 -15.77 -39.70
C PRO A 16 25.35 -15.02 -39.06
N LEU A 17 24.41 -14.60 -39.90
CA LEU A 17 23.08 -14.13 -39.52
C LEU A 17 22.31 -15.23 -38.79
N ARG A 18 22.20 -15.13 -37.46
CA ARG A 18 21.19 -15.87 -36.68
C ARG A 18 19.86 -15.12 -36.76
N ARG A 19 18.86 -15.80 -37.34
CA ARG A 19 17.44 -15.44 -37.26
C ARG A 19 16.91 -15.87 -35.90
N ASP A 20 16.45 -14.92 -35.09
CA ASP A 20 15.62 -15.21 -33.93
C ASP A 20 14.17 -15.45 -34.40
N THR A 21 13.78 -16.72 -34.38
CA THR A 21 12.38 -17.17 -34.47
C THR A 21 11.88 -17.41 -33.04
N GLY A 22 10.99 -16.55 -32.56
CA GLY A 22 10.49 -16.71 -31.19
C GLY A 22 9.35 -15.79 -30.82
N ASN A 23 8.23 -15.79 -31.58
CA ASN A 23 6.94 -15.35 -31.03
C ASN A 23 5.69 -15.81 -31.83
N SER A 24 5.69 -17.04 -32.34
CA SER A 24 4.56 -17.56 -33.16
C SER A 24 3.71 -18.65 -32.49
N LEU A 25 3.77 -18.82 -31.17
CA LEU A 25 3.05 -19.91 -30.48
C LEU A 25 1.87 -19.49 -29.60
N HIS A 26 1.62 -18.19 -29.40
CA HIS A 26 0.40 -17.72 -28.72
C HIS A 26 -0.76 -17.36 -29.66
N LEU A 27 -0.49 -17.19 -30.96
CA LEU A 27 -1.50 -16.91 -31.98
C LEU A 27 -2.24 -18.17 -32.49
N PHE A 28 -1.65 -19.36 -32.31
CA PHE A 28 -2.19 -20.60 -32.88
C PHE A 28 -3.31 -21.24 -32.05
N LEU A 29 -3.44 -20.90 -30.75
CA LEU A 29 -4.48 -21.47 -29.87
C LEU A 29 -5.77 -20.63 -29.78
N ALA A 30 -5.81 -19.44 -30.38
CA ALA A 30 -7.02 -18.61 -30.43
C ALA A 30 -7.95 -18.94 -31.62
N MET A 31 -7.51 -19.77 -32.58
CA MET A 31 -8.25 -20.03 -33.83
C MET A 31 -9.20 -21.23 -33.84
N GLN A 32 -9.38 -21.97 -32.74
CA GLN A 32 -10.24 -23.18 -32.74
C GLN A 32 -11.57 -23.10 -31.98
N ARG A 33 -12.06 -21.91 -31.60
CA ARG A 33 -13.33 -21.82 -30.84
C ARG A 33 -14.47 -21.04 -31.48
N TRP A 34 -14.42 -20.78 -32.78
CA TRP A 34 -15.52 -20.12 -33.50
C TRP A 34 -15.85 -20.85 -34.80
N ARG A 35 -16.52 -22.00 -34.67
CA ARG A 35 -17.28 -22.61 -35.76
C ARG A 35 -18.47 -23.34 -35.15
N PHE A 36 -19.58 -22.62 -35.05
CA PHE A 36 -20.99 -23.06 -34.96
C PHE A 36 -21.79 -22.02 -34.18
N SER A 37 -22.51 -21.14 -34.89
CA SER A 37 -23.95 -20.94 -34.69
C SER A 37 -24.43 -19.93 -35.72
N ALA A 38 -25.07 -20.43 -36.77
CA ALA A 38 -25.94 -19.64 -37.64
C ALA A 38 -27.38 -19.89 -37.19
N ASP A 39 -28.22 -18.87 -37.42
CA ASP A 39 -29.68 -18.81 -37.22
C ASP A 39 -30.19 -18.48 -35.80
N HIS A 40 -30.55 -17.20 -35.59
CA HIS A 40 -31.95 -16.77 -35.71
C HIS A 40 -32.05 -15.25 -35.81
N GLY A 41 -32.86 -14.80 -36.77
CA GLY A 41 -33.10 -13.41 -37.08
C GLY A 41 -33.96 -12.70 -36.03
N VAL A 42 -33.54 -11.48 -35.69
CA VAL A 42 -34.42 -10.44 -35.17
C VAL A 42 -34.15 -9.20 -36.01
N VAL A 43 -35.15 -8.79 -36.79
CA VAL A 43 -35.13 -7.54 -37.57
C VAL A 43 -35.21 -6.37 -36.59
N SER A 44 -34.06 -5.78 -36.27
CA SER A 44 -33.96 -4.52 -35.55
C SER A 44 -33.89 -3.36 -36.53
N LYS A 45 -34.65 -2.30 -36.22
CA LYS A 45 -34.77 -1.02 -36.95
C LYS A 45 -33.44 -0.57 -37.56
N SER A 46 -33.49 -0.20 -38.85
CA SER A 46 -32.36 0.30 -39.63
C SER A 46 -31.54 1.33 -38.84
N PRO A 47 -30.29 1.02 -38.48
CA PRO A 47 -29.39 2.03 -37.96
C PRO A 47 -29.12 3.04 -39.08
N THR A 48 -29.20 4.33 -38.75
CA THR A 48 -28.66 5.41 -39.57
C THR A 48 -27.30 4.97 -40.12
N MET A 49 -27.18 4.84 -41.45
CA MET A 49 -26.01 4.24 -42.09
C MET A 49 -24.75 5.03 -41.76
N SER A 50 -24.00 4.56 -40.76
CA SER A 50 -22.67 5.05 -40.43
C SER A 50 -21.77 4.90 -41.66
N ARG A 51 -21.20 6.03 -42.09
CA ARG A 51 -20.36 6.09 -43.30
C ARG A 51 -19.10 5.25 -43.13
N PRO A 52 -18.63 4.59 -44.19
CA PRO A 52 -17.38 3.83 -44.12
C PRO A 52 -16.19 4.77 -43.89
N VAL A 53 -15.15 4.26 -43.22
CA VAL A 53 -14.00 5.06 -42.75
C VAL A 53 -12.75 4.65 -43.52
N ARG A 54 -11.91 5.60 -43.94
CA ARG A 54 -10.61 5.26 -44.57
C ARG A 54 -9.71 4.52 -43.58
N ALA A 55 -9.04 3.47 -44.03
CA ALA A 55 -8.15 2.64 -43.19
C ALA A 55 -7.14 3.49 -42.40
N ARG A 56 -6.46 4.43 -43.07
CA ARG A 56 -5.55 5.38 -42.42
C ARG A 56 -6.16 6.19 -41.28
N ASN A 57 -7.41 6.66 -41.44
CA ASN A 57 -8.08 7.43 -40.40
C ASN A 57 -8.46 6.54 -39.22
N LEU A 58 -8.82 5.29 -39.50
CA LEU A 58 -9.10 4.28 -38.48
C LEU A 58 -7.83 3.92 -37.70
N ALA A 59 -6.70 3.67 -38.37
CA ALA A 59 -5.42 3.39 -37.72
C ALA A 59 -5.02 4.53 -36.77
N ARG A 60 -5.11 5.78 -37.25
CA ARG A 60 -4.86 6.97 -36.44
C ARG A 60 -5.80 7.06 -35.23
N ALA A 61 -7.09 6.76 -35.39
CA ALA A 61 -8.06 6.80 -34.30
C ALA A 61 -7.81 5.70 -33.25
N LEU A 62 -7.24 4.58 -33.66
CA LEU A 62 -6.88 3.46 -32.78
C LEU A 62 -5.50 3.62 -32.14
N GLY A 63 -4.69 4.57 -32.61
CA GLY A 63 -3.33 4.76 -32.12
C GLY A 63 -2.39 3.60 -32.46
N ILE A 64 -2.62 2.93 -33.59
CA ILE A 64 -1.79 1.83 -34.12
C ILE A 64 -1.17 2.19 -35.47
N GLU A 65 -0.09 1.50 -35.85
CA GLU A 65 0.51 1.67 -37.17
C GLU A 65 -0.47 1.23 -38.28
N GLU A 66 -0.42 1.93 -39.41
CA GLU A 66 -1.32 1.67 -40.54
C GLU A 66 -1.13 0.25 -41.09
N ASP A 67 0.11 -0.23 -41.14
CA ASP A 67 0.47 -1.58 -41.62
C ASP A 67 -0.11 -2.69 -40.71
N ASP A 68 -0.13 -2.49 -39.40
CA ASP A 68 -0.71 -3.45 -38.44
C ASP A 68 -2.22 -3.57 -38.62
N LEU A 69 -2.90 -2.45 -38.89
CA LEU A 69 -4.33 -2.45 -39.21
C LEU A 69 -4.59 -3.16 -40.53
N LEU A 70 -3.78 -2.91 -41.57
CA LEU A 70 -3.93 -3.53 -42.88
C LEU A 70 -3.73 -5.05 -42.80
N LEU A 71 -2.70 -5.52 -42.09
CA LEU A 71 -2.45 -6.95 -41.86
C LEU A 71 -3.66 -7.61 -41.16
N TRP A 72 -4.19 -6.98 -40.12
CA TRP A 72 -5.38 -7.49 -39.43
C TRP A 72 -6.62 -7.54 -40.33
N LEU A 73 -6.79 -6.54 -41.21
CA LEU A 73 -7.90 -6.48 -42.16
C LEU A 73 -7.81 -7.61 -43.21
N GLU A 74 -6.61 -7.92 -43.72
CA GLU A 74 -6.40 -9.05 -44.64
C GLU A 74 -6.79 -10.38 -44.00
N GLU A 75 -6.43 -10.58 -42.73
CA GLU A 75 -6.74 -11.81 -41.99
C GLU A 75 -8.22 -11.91 -41.59
N SER A 76 -8.83 -10.80 -41.20
CA SER A 76 -10.14 -10.77 -40.52
C SER A 76 -11.32 -10.35 -41.43
N ALA A 77 -11.03 -9.83 -42.62
CA ALA A 77 -12.02 -9.35 -43.58
C ALA A 77 -11.60 -9.72 -45.02
N PRO A 78 -11.70 -11.01 -45.41
CA PRO A 78 -11.31 -11.46 -46.74
C PRO A 78 -12.25 -10.86 -47.79
N ILE A 79 -11.87 -9.70 -48.31
CA ILE A 79 -12.44 -9.01 -49.47
C ILE A 79 -11.46 -9.25 -50.63
N PRO A 80 -11.90 -9.33 -51.90
CA PRO A 80 -11.05 -9.76 -53.01
C PRO A 80 -9.74 -8.96 -53.07
N THR A 81 -8.64 -9.70 -53.20
CA THR A 81 -7.23 -9.29 -53.28
C THR A 81 -6.98 -7.91 -53.88
N GLY A 82 -6.20 -7.08 -53.17
CA GLY A 82 -5.73 -5.77 -53.66
C GLY A 82 -6.13 -4.58 -52.78
N TRP A 83 -5.96 -4.67 -51.45
CA TRP A 83 -6.31 -3.57 -50.55
C TRP A 83 -5.36 -2.39 -50.72
N HIS A 84 -5.90 -1.27 -51.19
CA HIS A 84 -5.18 0.00 -51.21
C HIS A 84 -5.32 0.70 -49.84
N PRO A 85 -4.29 1.38 -49.31
CA PRO A 85 -4.37 2.12 -48.03
C PRO A 85 -5.45 3.22 -47.99
N ALA A 86 -5.84 3.73 -49.17
CA ALA A 86 -6.96 4.67 -49.31
C ALA A 86 -8.36 4.02 -49.30
N SER A 87 -8.43 2.68 -49.20
CA SER A 87 -9.69 1.94 -49.16
C SER A 87 -10.54 2.31 -47.96
N PHE A 88 -11.84 2.23 -48.16
CA PHE A 88 -12.84 2.47 -47.15
C PHE A 88 -13.18 1.16 -46.43
N VAL A 89 -13.01 1.15 -45.11
CA VAL A 89 -13.34 0.05 -44.22
C VAL A 89 -14.85 0.10 -43.93
N PRO A 90 -15.60 -0.98 -44.19
CA PRO A 90 -17.01 -1.09 -43.78
C PRO A 90 -17.17 -0.91 -42.27
N VAL A 91 -18.31 -0.36 -41.83
CA VAL A 91 -18.52 0.03 -40.43
C VAL A 91 -18.44 -1.14 -39.44
N ASP A 92 -18.91 -2.32 -39.83
CA ASP A 92 -18.85 -3.54 -39.03
C ASP A 92 -17.40 -3.98 -38.82
N ILE A 93 -16.57 -3.89 -39.86
CA ILE A 93 -15.13 -4.19 -39.79
C ILE A 93 -14.40 -3.16 -38.93
N ALA A 94 -14.73 -1.87 -39.08
CA ALA A 94 -14.18 -0.80 -38.26
C ALA A 94 -14.54 -0.98 -36.77
N THR A 95 -15.78 -1.37 -36.47
CA THR A 95 -16.23 -1.69 -35.11
C THR A 95 -15.45 -2.87 -34.52
N ARG A 96 -15.21 -3.93 -35.31
CA ARG A 96 -14.40 -5.08 -34.87
C ARG A 96 -12.94 -4.70 -34.62
N ALA A 97 -12.36 -3.85 -35.48
CA ALA A 97 -11.01 -3.31 -35.28
C ALA A 97 -10.93 -2.50 -33.98
N GLN A 98 -11.92 -1.63 -33.73
CA GLN A 98 -12.03 -0.87 -32.48
C GLN A 98 -12.07 -1.78 -31.26
N HIS A 99 -12.86 -2.86 -31.28
CA HIS A 99 -12.88 -3.81 -30.16
C HIS A 99 -11.56 -4.56 -29.98
N ARG A 100 -10.87 -4.89 -31.08
CA ARG A 100 -9.61 -5.66 -31.04
C ARG A 100 -8.43 -4.83 -30.52
N PHE A 101 -8.33 -3.60 -31.00
CA PHE A 101 -7.22 -2.69 -30.70
C PHE A 101 -7.56 -1.70 -29.59
N ALA A 102 -8.76 -1.77 -29.00
CA ALA A 102 -9.08 -0.99 -27.82
C ALA A 102 -8.01 -1.25 -26.74
N PRO A 103 -7.40 -0.20 -26.17
CA PRO A 103 -6.55 -0.38 -25.01
C PRO A 103 -7.33 -1.11 -23.92
N PRO A 104 -6.67 -2.00 -23.15
CA PRO A 104 -7.34 -2.64 -22.03
C PRO A 104 -7.96 -1.57 -21.13
N PRO A 105 -9.15 -1.80 -20.56
CA PRO A 105 -9.76 -0.83 -19.67
C PRO A 105 -8.78 -0.51 -18.55
N SER A 106 -8.55 0.78 -18.29
CA SER A 106 -7.70 1.20 -17.19
C SER A 106 -8.17 0.51 -15.91
N PRO A 107 -7.26 -0.02 -15.07
CA PRO A 107 -7.66 -0.60 -13.81
C PRO A 107 -8.46 0.45 -13.02
N PRO A 108 -9.50 0.02 -12.27
CA PRO A 108 -10.27 0.96 -11.47
C PRO A 108 -9.32 1.70 -10.52
N PRO A 109 -9.50 3.01 -10.32
CA PRO A 109 -8.68 3.76 -9.40
C PRO A 109 -8.77 3.13 -8.01
N LEU A 110 -7.62 3.01 -7.33
CA LEU A 110 -7.59 2.47 -5.98
C LEU A 110 -8.46 3.34 -5.05
N PRO A 111 -9.20 2.73 -4.11
CA PRO A 111 -9.89 3.45 -3.06
C PRO A 111 -8.95 4.42 -2.33
N LEU A 112 -9.42 5.64 -2.11
CA LEU A 112 -8.67 6.66 -1.38
C LEU A 112 -8.85 6.46 0.13
N GLU A 113 -7.74 6.50 0.85
CA GLU A 113 -7.73 6.40 2.30
C GLU A 113 -7.37 7.78 2.90
N PRO A 114 -8.36 8.54 3.41
CA PRO A 114 -8.11 9.89 3.93
C PRO A 114 -7.32 9.83 5.23
N ARG A 115 -6.25 10.61 5.34
CA ARG A 115 -5.37 10.63 6.52
C ARG A 115 -5.02 12.05 6.92
N CYS A 116 -4.98 12.33 8.23
CA CYS A 116 -4.44 13.60 8.70
C CYS A 116 -2.93 13.68 8.42
N ALA A 117 -2.35 14.89 8.40
CA ALA A 117 -0.94 15.11 8.09
C ALA A 117 0.02 14.22 8.92
N ALA A 118 -0.27 14.02 10.20
CA ALA A 118 0.58 13.22 11.09
C ALA A 118 0.45 11.69 10.90
N CYS A 119 -0.56 11.22 10.14
CA CYS A 119 -0.74 9.79 9.86
C CYS A 119 -0.43 9.45 8.40
N LEU A 120 0.02 10.42 7.59
CA LEU A 120 0.20 10.23 6.16
C LEU A 120 1.24 9.14 5.87
N ASP A 121 2.34 9.14 6.63
CA ASP A 121 3.46 8.20 6.50
C ASP A 121 3.25 6.87 7.22
N ALA A 122 2.08 6.66 7.85
CA ALA A 122 1.78 5.37 8.48
C ALA A 122 1.68 4.25 7.43
N PRO A 123 1.89 2.97 7.79
CA PRO A 123 1.71 1.85 6.87
C PRO A 123 0.36 1.91 6.14
N THR A 124 0.38 1.72 4.83
CA THR A 124 -0.82 1.80 3.97
C THR A 124 -1.56 0.46 3.92
N THR A 125 -2.88 0.50 3.94
CA THR A 125 -3.70 -0.70 3.74
C THR A 125 -3.47 -1.25 2.32
N PRO A 126 -3.20 -2.55 2.13
CA PRO A 126 -3.04 -3.11 0.80
C PRO A 126 -4.25 -2.80 -0.11
N GLY A 127 -3.99 -2.26 -1.30
CA GLY A 127 -5.04 -1.89 -2.25
C GLY A 127 -5.70 -0.53 -2.02
N THR A 128 -5.21 0.28 -1.08
CA THR A 128 -5.65 1.68 -0.92
C THR A 128 -4.53 2.65 -1.28
N ARG A 129 -4.89 3.91 -1.52
CA ARG A 129 -3.94 5.02 -1.70
C ARG A 129 -4.15 6.07 -0.59
N PRO A 130 -3.14 6.36 0.25
CA PRO A 130 -3.27 7.37 1.28
C PRO A 130 -3.35 8.76 0.64
N VAL A 131 -4.27 9.59 1.10
CA VAL A 131 -4.41 10.99 0.67
C VAL A 131 -4.62 11.87 1.89
N LEU A 132 -4.22 13.14 1.81
CA LEU A 132 -4.50 14.09 2.89
C LEU A 132 -6.02 14.25 3.04
N ALA A 133 -6.51 14.06 4.26
CA ALA A 133 -7.91 14.23 4.59
C ALA A 133 -8.33 15.67 4.31
N VAL A 134 -9.41 15.83 3.54
CA VAL A 134 -10.06 17.13 3.34
C VAL A 134 -10.86 17.52 4.59
N ALA A 135 -11.14 18.82 4.74
CA ALA A 135 -11.92 19.32 5.87
C ALA A 135 -13.25 18.56 6.02
N GLY A 136 -13.56 18.14 7.25
CA GLY A 136 -14.77 17.37 7.56
C GLY A 136 -14.68 15.86 7.31
N THR A 137 -13.57 15.35 6.76
CA THR A 137 -13.35 13.90 6.63
C THR A 137 -12.46 13.38 7.76
N ALA A 138 -12.91 12.35 8.47
CA ALA A 138 -12.12 11.74 9.53
C ALA A 138 -10.92 10.96 8.98
N CYS A 139 -9.83 10.92 9.76
CA CYS A 139 -8.64 10.16 9.40
C CYS A 139 -8.93 8.66 9.49
N ALA A 140 -8.71 7.90 8.43
CA ALA A 140 -8.91 6.45 8.41
C ALA A 140 -8.07 5.70 9.47
N VAL A 141 -6.96 6.28 9.90
CA VAL A 141 -6.05 5.70 10.91
C VAL A 141 -6.48 6.07 12.33
N CYS A 142 -6.53 7.37 12.65
CA CYS A 142 -6.74 7.86 14.01
C CYS A 142 -8.12 8.44 14.29
N ASP A 143 -8.99 8.52 13.28
CA ASP A 143 -10.34 9.12 13.36
C ASP A 143 -10.33 10.58 13.87
N GLY A 144 -9.19 11.27 13.73
CA GLY A 144 -8.97 12.61 14.29
C GLY A 144 -8.57 12.62 15.78
N SER A 145 -8.60 11.48 16.48
CA SER A 145 -8.23 11.39 17.89
C SER A 145 -6.71 11.46 18.10
N VAL A 146 -6.29 12.40 18.95
CA VAL A 146 -4.90 12.55 19.38
C VAL A 146 -4.47 11.37 20.26
N ASN A 147 -5.34 10.90 21.15
CA ASN A 147 -5.05 9.76 22.03
C ASN A 147 -4.89 8.46 21.23
N LYS A 148 -5.77 8.21 20.26
CA LYS A 148 -5.67 7.03 19.38
C LYS A 148 -4.36 7.05 18.58
N ARG A 149 -3.98 8.21 18.04
CA ARG A 149 -2.72 8.36 17.30
C ARG A 149 -1.50 8.07 18.16
N ALA A 150 -1.48 8.63 19.37
CA ALA A 150 -0.39 8.41 20.31
C ALA A 150 -0.31 6.94 20.76
N ALA A 151 -1.45 6.28 20.97
CA ALA A 151 -1.51 4.85 21.27
C ALA A 151 -0.99 3.98 20.12
N LEU A 152 -1.35 4.30 18.87
CA LEU A 152 -0.82 3.59 17.69
C LEU A 152 0.70 3.74 17.56
N ALA A 153 1.25 4.93 17.83
CA ALA A 153 2.69 5.15 17.84
C ALA A 153 3.40 4.32 18.94
N LEU A 154 2.78 4.24 20.12
CA LEU A 154 3.27 3.41 21.23
C LEU A 154 3.27 1.91 20.85
N ILE A 155 2.18 1.42 20.24
CA ILE A 155 2.08 0.03 19.78
C ILE A 155 3.15 -0.27 18.73
N ALA A 156 3.38 0.63 17.78
CA ALA A 156 4.44 0.47 16.78
C ALA A 156 5.82 0.36 17.44
N ALA A 157 6.15 1.25 18.38
CA ALA A 157 7.42 1.18 19.10
C ALA A 157 7.57 -0.10 19.94
N PHE A 158 6.50 -0.57 20.58
CA PHE A 158 6.52 -1.83 21.33
C PHE A 158 6.81 -3.02 20.40
N ASN A 159 6.17 -3.06 19.24
CA ASN A 159 6.39 -4.10 18.22
C ASN A 159 7.83 -4.07 17.68
N ASP A 160 8.35 -2.88 17.35
CA ASP A 160 9.71 -2.70 16.81
C ASP A 160 10.80 -3.15 17.80
N HIS A 161 10.52 -3.11 19.10
CA HIS A 161 11.44 -3.50 20.17
C HIS A 161 11.09 -4.85 20.82
N HIS A 162 10.08 -5.58 20.30
CA HIS A 162 9.61 -6.86 20.83
C HIS A 162 9.24 -6.84 22.33
N VAL A 163 8.72 -5.71 22.82
CA VAL A 163 8.21 -5.59 24.19
C VAL A 163 6.69 -5.56 24.19
N VAL A 164 6.06 -6.15 25.21
CA VAL A 164 4.61 -6.36 25.22
C VAL A 164 3.95 -6.00 26.55
N ARG A 165 4.71 -5.71 27.61
CA ARG A 165 4.17 -5.48 28.95
C ARG A 165 4.42 -4.07 29.45
N LEU A 166 3.33 -3.33 29.68
CA LEU A 166 3.35 -1.98 30.24
C LEU A 166 2.71 -1.97 31.63
N LEU A 167 3.47 -1.53 32.63
CA LEU A 167 2.94 -1.20 33.95
C LEU A 167 2.74 0.31 34.06
N VAL A 168 1.53 0.75 34.39
CA VAL A 168 1.22 2.16 34.66
C VAL A 168 0.90 2.32 36.14
N VAL A 169 1.59 3.25 36.80
CA VAL A 169 1.37 3.56 38.21
C VAL A 169 0.75 4.95 38.31
N GLY A 170 -0.50 5.02 38.74
CA GLY A 170 -1.33 6.23 38.76
C GLY A 170 -2.27 6.35 37.56
N GLY A 171 -2.74 7.58 37.31
CA GLY A 171 -3.79 7.87 36.34
C GLY A 171 -5.19 7.89 36.96
N GLY A 172 -6.09 8.68 36.36
CA GLY A 172 -7.49 8.71 36.77
C GLY A 172 -8.27 7.53 36.18
N PRO A 173 -9.41 7.12 36.77
CA PRO A 173 -10.17 5.95 36.33
C PRO A 173 -10.57 6.04 34.86
N GLY A 174 -11.07 7.20 34.40
CA GLY A 174 -11.46 7.39 33.00
C GLY A 174 -10.28 7.32 32.02
N THR A 175 -9.14 7.93 32.35
CA THR A 175 -7.93 7.85 31.51
C THR A 175 -7.32 6.45 31.49
N ALA A 176 -7.45 5.70 32.59
CA ALA A 176 -6.99 4.33 32.69
C ALA A 176 -7.85 3.38 31.84
N GLU A 177 -9.17 3.55 31.86
CA GLU A 177 -10.09 2.80 31.00
C GLU A 177 -9.86 3.11 29.51
N GLU A 178 -9.74 4.38 29.15
CA GLU A 178 -9.43 4.80 27.78
C GLU A 178 -8.10 4.20 27.30
N LEU A 179 -7.04 4.27 28.12
CA LEU A 179 -5.75 3.69 27.80
C LEU A 179 -5.84 2.17 27.60
N ARG A 180 -6.56 1.45 28.48
CA ARG A 180 -6.77 0.00 28.31
C ARG A 180 -7.51 -0.31 27.01
N ALA A 181 -8.55 0.44 26.68
CA ALA A 181 -9.31 0.23 25.46
C ALA A 181 -8.43 0.43 24.22
N LEU A 182 -7.64 1.51 24.19
CA LEU A 182 -6.75 1.84 23.06
C LEU A 182 -5.61 0.84 22.85
N LEU A 183 -5.10 0.21 23.91
CA LEU A 183 -3.98 -0.73 23.86
C LEU A 183 -4.42 -2.20 23.84
N SER A 184 -5.72 -2.47 23.99
CA SER A 184 -6.26 -3.81 24.06
C SER A 184 -5.88 -4.65 22.83
N GLY A 185 -5.48 -5.90 23.05
CA GLY A 185 -5.06 -6.82 21.99
C GLY A 185 -3.64 -6.62 21.46
N HIS A 186 -2.94 -5.55 21.88
CA HIS A 186 -1.59 -5.25 21.41
C HIS A 186 -0.54 -5.23 22.53
N ILE A 187 -0.87 -4.62 23.67
CA ILE A 187 0.03 -4.49 24.82
C ILE A 187 -0.68 -5.03 26.05
N GLU A 188 -0.04 -5.95 26.77
CA GLU A 188 -0.49 -6.35 28.10
C GLU A 188 -0.25 -5.19 29.07
N ILE A 189 -1.34 -4.62 29.59
CA ILE A 189 -1.28 -3.48 30.48
C ILE A 189 -1.77 -3.82 31.89
N ARG A 190 -0.98 -3.44 32.90
CA ARG A 190 -1.43 -3.38 34.30
C ARG A 190 -1.43 -1.93 34.75
N ILE A 191 -2.50 -1.52 35.41
CA ILE A 191 -2.63 -0.16 35.95
C ILE A 191 -2.84 -0.28 37.46
N VAL A 192 -1.97 0.37 38.22
CA VAL A 192 -2.02 0.48 39.67
C VAL A 192 -2.62 1.83 40.00
N ASP A 193 -3.83 1.83 40.54
CA ASP A 193 -4.42 3.04 41.10
C ASP A 193 -3.72 3.47 42.40
N GLY A 194 -3.91 4.73 42.78
CA GLY A 194 -3.38 5.27 44.04
C GLY A 194 -4.18 4.88 45.28
N GLU A 195 -5.28 4.14 45.12
CA GLU A 195 -6.24 3.85 46.19
C GLU A 195 -6.03 2.44 46.77
N SER A 196 -5.58 1.49 45.96
CA SER A 196 -5.33 0.12 46.38
C SER A 196 -4.09 0.02 47.26
N TYR A 197 -4.23 -0.70 48.38
CA TYR A 197 -3.09 -1.03 49.23
C TYR A 197 -2.13 -1.97 48.49
N ARG A 198 -0.86 -1.58 48.42
CA ARG A 198 0.22 -2.40 47.85
C ARG A 198 1.34 -2.57 48.85
N ASN A 199 1.82 -3.80 48.96
CA ASN A 199 3.02 -4.12 49.72
C ASN A 199 4.25 -4.19 48.79
N THR A 200 5.45 -4.20 49.39
CA THR A 200 6.72 -4.23 48.65
C THR A 200 6.84 -5.45 47.74
N THR A 201 6.46 -6.64 48.23
CA THR A 201 6.53 -7.89 47.47
C THR A 201 5.66 -7.86 46.22
N GLN A 202 4.46 -7.28 46.29
CA GLN A 202 3.57 -7.09 45.14
C GLN A 202 4.16 -6.10 44.14
N ALA A 203 4.65 -4.96 44.61
CA ALA A 203 5.26 -3.95 43.74
C ALA A 203 6.48 -4.52 42.99
N GLU A 204 7.34 -5.27 43.68
CA GLU A 204 8.47 -5.97 43.04
C GLU A 204 8.01 -6.99 42.00
N ALA A 205 6.97 -7.78 42.29
CA ALA A 205 6.45 -8.76 41.33
C ALA A 205 5.90 -8.09 40.06
N GLU A 206 5.23 -6.94 40.21
CA GLU A 206 4.73 -6.14 39.08
C GLU A 206 5.88 -5.49 38.30
N LEU A 207 6.89 -4.97 38.99
CA LEU A 207 8.11 -4.43 38.37
C LEU A 207 8.88 -5.50 37.59
N ARG A 208 8.97 -6.73 38.10
CA ARG A 208 9.60 -7.85 37.36
C ARG A 208 8.79 -8.29 36.15
N TRP A 209 7.46 -8.25 36.24
CA TRP A 209 6.58 -8.60 35.12
C TRP A 209 6.68 -7.62 33.96
N ALA A 210 6.80 -6.32 34.23
CA ALA A 210 6.72 -5.27 33.22
C ALA A 210 8.01 -5.12 32.39
N ASP A 211 7.87 -4.86 31.09
CA ASP A 211 8.99 -4.47 30.22
C ASP A 211 9.26 -2.96 30.36
N VAL A 212 8.19 -2.17 30.46
CA VAL A 212 8.23 -0.72 30.69
C VAL A 212 7.34 -0.34 31.87
N VAL A 213 7.79 0.60 32.70
CA VAL A 213 7.05 1.12 33.86
C VAL A 213 6.84 2.62 33.69
N ALA A 214 5.58 3.05 33.57
CA ALA A 214 5.20 4.46 33.49
C ALA A 214 4.62 4.95 34.81
N VAL A 215 5.30 5.88 35.48
CA VAL A 215 4.82 6.55 36.69
C VAL A 215 4.07 7.81 36.28
N TRP A 216 2.75 7.76 36.36
CA TRP A 216 1.87 8.85 35.93
C TRP A 216 1.64 9.85 37.06
N SER A 217 2.61 10.76 37.23
CA SER A 217 2.71 11.66 38.39
C SER A 217 1.71 12.83 38.40
N SER A 218 0.93 12.98 37.34
CA SER A 218 -0.07 14.05 37.21
C SER A 218 -1.35 13.83 38.03
N THR A 219 -1.48 12.65 38.64
CA THR A 219 -2.48 12.28 39.65
C THR A 219 -1.79 12.09 40.99
N ILE A 220 -2.38 12.63 42.06
CA ILE A 220 -1.85 12.51 43.44
C ILE A 220 -1.80 11.02 43.79
N LEU A 221 -0.60 10.45 43.77
CA LEU A 221 -0.34 9.10 44.28
C LEU A 221 0.16 9.26 45.72
N PRO A 222 -0.36 8.50 46.70
CA PRO A 222 0.20 8.51 48.04
C PRO A 222 1.70 8.25 48.00
N HIS A 223 2.49 9.09 48.68
CA HIS A 223 3.95 8.98 48.71
C HIS A 223 4.45 7.56 49.05
N LYS A 224 3.66 6.82 49.86
CA LYS A 224 3.95 5.44 50.23
C LYS A 224 3.93 4.49 49.04
N ILE A 225 3.00 4.63 48.09
CA ILE A 225 2.91 3.77 46.90
C ILE A 225 3.96 4.20 45.87
N SER A 226 4.13 5.50 45.65
CA SER A 226 5.10 6.02 44.67
C SER A 226 6.52 5.52 44.95
N LYS A 227 6.94 5.52 46.22
CA LYS A 227 8.25 5.01 46.63
C LYS A 227 8.47 3.54 46.27
N LEU A 228 7.44 2.69 46.36
CA LEU A 228 7.57 1.26 46.03
C LEU A 228 7.96 1.01 44.56
N TYR A 229 7.57 1.91 43.65
CA TYR A 229 7.86 1.77 42.22
C TYR A 229 9.05 2.62 41.76
N THR A 230 9.49 3.61 42.54
CA THR A 230 10.52 4.58 42.12
C THR A 230 11.87 4.42 42.82
N ASP A 231 11.90 3.83 44.02
CA ASP A 231 13.14 3.72 44.84
C ASP A 231 14.00 2.49 44.46
N THR A 232 13.49 1.61 43.61
CA THR A 232 14.15 0.36 43.22
C THR A 232 15.18 0.59 42.12
N ARG A 233 16.47 0.63 42.49
CA ARG A 233 17.58 0.87 41.54
C ARG A 233 17.65 -0.15 40.39
N GLU A 234 17.22 -1.39 40.65
CA GLU A 234 17.24 -2.50 39.70
C GLU A 234 16.41 -2.23 38.43
N PHE A 235 15.32 -1.46 38.53
CA PHE A 235 14.36 -1.27 37.43
C PHE A 235 14.38 0.14 36.84
N ARG A 236 15.37 0.97 37.22
CA ARG A 236 15.43 2.38 36.82
C ARG A 236 15.49 2.56 35.30
N ASP A 237 16.11 1.63 34.57
CA ASP A 237 16.29 1.76 33.12
C ASP A 237 14.99 1.64 32.34
N LYS A 238 13.98 0.95 32.88
CA LYS A 238 12.65 0.84 32.27
C LYS A 238 11.59 1.77 32.87
N LEU A 239 11.98 2.61 33.83
CA LEU A 239 11.10 3.57 34.47
C LEU A 239 10.97 4.85 33.63
N VAL A 240 9.74 5.30 33.43
CA VAL A 240 9.40 6.56 32.74
C VAL A 240 8.49 7.38 33.64
N THR A 241 8.90 8.58 34.00
CA THR A 241 8.04 9.51 34.75
C THR A 241 7.24 10.37 33.77
N VAL A 242 5.92 10.36 33.90
CA VAL A 242 4.97 11.10 33.04
C VAL A 242 4.38 12.27 33.83
N PRO A 243 4.96 13.50 33.72
CA PRO A 243 4.55 14.66 34.49
C PRO A 243 3.22 15.29 34.04
N ARG A 244 2.73 14.93 32.85
CA ARG A 244 1.55 15.53 32.23
C ARG A 244 0.32 14.64 32.33
N ARG A 245 -0.86 15.26 32.41
CA ARG A 245 -2.15 14.56 32.30
C ARG A 245 -2.44 14.17 30.85
N GLY A 246 -3.28 13.14 30.68
CA GLY A 246 -3.81 12.73 29.38
C GLY A 246 -3.07 11.55 28.74
N VAL A 247 -3.85 10.66 28.11
CA VAL A 247 -3.37 9.41 27.51
C VAL A 247 -2.26 9.67 26.48
N ALA A 248 -2.45 10.65 25.59
CA ALA A 248 -1.43 10.98 24.58
C ALA A 248 -0.07 11.36 25.19
N ALA A 249 -0.06 12.08 26.31
CA ALA A 249 1.20 12.49 26.94
C ALA A 249 1.96 11.30 27.55
N LEU A 250 1.25 10.33 28.12
CA LEU A 250 1.82 9.06 28.56
C LEU A 250 2.37 8.29 27.37
N CYS A 251 1.56 8.08 26.33
CA CYS A 251 1.98 7.31 25.16
C CYS A 251 3.23 7.91 24.51
N HIS A 252 3.30 9.23 24.31
CA HIS A 252 4.47 9.88 23.73
C HIS A 252 5.75 9.65 24.55
N LEU A 253 5.72 9.90 25.87
CA LEU A 253 6.92 9.76 26.70
C LEU A 253 7.40 8.31 26.79
N VAL A 254 6.46 7.36 26.83
CA VAL A 254 6.81 5.93 26.83
C VAL A 254 7.37 5.54 25.46
N THR A 255 6.77 5.99 24.36
CA THR A 255 7.27 5.77 22.99
C THR A 255 8.69 6.30 22.84
N ASP A 256 8.92 7.55 23.25
CA ASP A 256 10.24 8.18 23.21
C ASP A 256 11.25 7.37 24.00
N ARG A 257 10.89 6.89 25.21
CA ARG A 257 11.78 6.04 26.01
C ARG A 257 12.12 4.74 25.29
N VAL A 258 11.13 4.00 24.80
CA VAL A 258 11.34 2.70 24.16
C VAL A 258 12.23 2.86 22.92
N ASN A 259 12.02 3.91 22.14
CA ASN A 259 12.85 4.22 20.97
C ASN A 259 14.31 4.56 21.31
N THR A 260 14.65 4.86 22.57
CA THR A 260 16.06 5.01 23.00
C THR A 260 16.77 3.69 23.26
N TRP A 261 16.04 2.58 23.30
CA TRP A 261 16.63 1.26 23.50
C TRP A 261 17.31 0.77 22.23
N PRO A 262 18.34 -0.09 22.34
CA PRO A 262 18.86 -0.79 21.18
C PRO A 262 17.74 -1.62 20.54
N ARG A 263 17.68 -1.60 19.21
CA ARG A 263 16.83 -2.55 18.48
C ARG A 263 17.44 -3.96 18.60
N PRO A 264 16.62 -4.99 18.81
CA PRO A 264 17.09 -6.37 18.92
C PRO A 264 17.68 -6.91 17.62
#